data_AF-A0A453IJ48-F1
#
_entry.id   AF-A0A453IJ48-F1
#
_cell.length_a   1.000
_cell.length_b   1.000
_cell.length_c   1.000
_cell.angle_alpha   90.00
_cell.angle_beta   90.00
_cell.angle_gamma   90.00
#
_symmetry.space_group_name_H-M   'P 1'
#
loop_
_entity.id
_entity.type
_entity.pdbx_description
1 polymer ?
#
loop_
_entity_poly.entity_id
_entity_poly.type
_entity_poly.pdbx_seq_one_letter_code
_entity_poly.pdbx_strand_id
1 'polypeptide(L)'
;MSLQYYCLNPRRLDSALAISASLSELKGHATLAPAQDCYGLGSVIHSPCGRDETLTLFHALGKFLHNKRETHGDVNIDLDSFSFKEQLRRNPLKMDVPEMILSQAHGEVRTVADFLHENVVDFIDDDAVDDAWVVMSYLSEADCLLAGSPIASARWTVNESNESENMSQLIAASVAARGVLFGNAHPSPSRWHTIRSPKVWQIERTFRSTKSSCI
;
A
#
# COMPACT_ATOMS: atom_id res chain seq x y z
N MET A 1 -18.08 -2.44 1.34
CA MET A 1 -17.82 -1.85 2.67
C MET A 1 -16.47 -1.16 2.60
N SER A 2 -16.43 0.04 2.01
CA SER A 2 -15.20 0.82 1.83
C SER A 2 -15.20 2.01 2.80
N LEU A 3 -14.00 2.39 3.26
CA LEU A 3 -13.65 3.50 4.17
C LEU A 3 -14.66 3.98 5.24
N GLN A 4 -15.44 3.09 5.87
CA GLN A 4 -16.32 3.48 6.98
C GLN A 4 -15.63 3.53 8.37
N TYR A 5 -14.35 3.20 8.46
CA TYR A 5 -13.65 3.07 9.75
C TYR A 5 -12.70 4.21 10.12
N TYR A 6 -12.68 5.32 9.39
CA TYR A 6 -11.77 6.44 9.68
C TYR A 6 -12.24 7.38 10.82
N CYS A 7 -13.25 7.00 11.59
CA CYS A 7 -13.75 7.83 12.70
C CYS A 7 -14.04 7.02 13.97
N LEU A 8 -13.03 6.31 14.48
CA LEU A 8 -13.10 5.81 15.86
C LEU A 8 -12.33 6.75 16.81
N ASN A 9 -13.10 7.72 17.31
CA ASN A 9 -13.00 8.37 18.63
C ASN A 9 -11.83 9.37 18.87
N PRO A 10 -12.08 10.70 18.74
CA PRO A 10 -11.08 11.74 19.03
C PRO A 10 -10.59 11.78 20.49
N ARG A 11 -11.33 11.18 21.43
CA ARG A 11 -11.06 11.30 22.87
C ARG A 11 -9.97 10.35 23.41
N ARG A 12 -9.33 9.56 22.54
CA ARG A 12 -8.23 8.64 22.94
C ARG A 12 -6.84 9.06 22.45
N LEU A 13 -6.74 10.15 21.67
CA LEU A 13 -5.46 10.69 21.22
C LEU A 13 -4.70 11.43 22.33
N ASP A 14 -5.41 11.95 23.33
CA ASP A 14 -4.80 12.70 24.45
C ASP A 14 -3.95 11.82 25.37
N SER A 15 -4.20 10.50 25.42
CA SER A 15 -3.42 9.58 26.27
C SER A 15 -2.12 9.10 25.62
N ALA A 16 -2.01 9.12 24.29
CA ALA A 16 -0.79 8.72 23.59
C ALA A 16 0.27 9.84 23.57
N LEU A 17 -0.17 11.10 23.51
CA LEU A 17 0.71 12.28 23.58
C LEU A 17 1.30 12.51 24.99
N ALA A 18 0.65 12.03 26.05
CA ALA A 18 1.14 12.14 27.42
C ALA A 18 2.35 11.22 27.71
N ILE A 19 2.49 10.10 26.97
CA ILE A 19 3.61 9.17 27.13
C ILE A 19 4.88 9.71 26.42
N SER A 20 4.73 10.45 25.32
CA SER A 20 5.86 11.07 24.62
C SER A 20 6.46 12.27 25.36
N ALA A 21 5.69 12.96 26.21
CA ALA A 21 6.17 14.11 26.97
C ALA A 21 6.99 13.72 28.22
N SER A 22 6.81 12.51 28.74
CA SER A 22 7.46 12.03 29.98
C SER A 22 8.82 11.36 29.75
N LEU A 23 9.21 11.11 28.50
CA LEU A 23 10.53 10.57 28.13
C LEU A 23 11.60 11.66 27.90
N SER A 24 11.23 12.94 27.95
CA SER A 24 12.14 14.06 27.63
C SER A 24 12.81 14.70 28.87
N GLU A 25 12.64 14.13 30.07
CA GLU A 25 13.05 14.75 31.35
C GLU A 25 14.02 13.90 32.21
N LEU A 26 14.86 13.05 31.61
CA LEU A 26 15.97 12.42 32.34
C LEU A 26 17.29 12.51 31.58
N LYS A 27 17.90 13.70 31.60
CA LYS A 27 19.32 13.90 31.27
C LYS A 27 20.01 14.62 32.44
N GLY A 28 20.78 13.88 33.22
CA GLY A 28 21.62 14.44 34.27
C GLY A 28 22.60 13.44 34.87
N HIS A 29 23.90 13.80 34.78
CA HIS A 29 25.07 13.31 35.54
C HIS A 29 25.88 12.06 35.08
N ALA A 30 27.03 12.35 34.42
CA ALA A 30 28.43 12.00 34.78
C ALA A 30 28.85 10.52 35.02
N THR A 31 30.03 9.97 34.65
CA THR A 31 31.27 10.32 33.91
C THR A 31 32.13 9.01 33.83
N LEU A 32 32.96 8.88 32.77
CA LEU A 32 34.24 8.13 32.61
C LEU A 32 34.25 6.93 31.63
N ALA A 33 35.16 7.06 30.64
CA ALA A 33 35.32 6.34 29.36
C ALA A 33 36.35 5.17 29.46
N PRO A 34 36.98 4.64 28.37
CA PRO A 34 36.68 4.67 26.92
C PRO A 34 36.81 3.28 26.22
N ALA A 35 36.23 3.12 25.01
CA ALA A 35 36.90 2.44 23.88
C ALA A 35 36.03 2.41 22.60
N GLN A 36 36.64 2.90 21.52
CA GLN A 36 36.40 2.62 20.10
C GLN A 36 35.22 3.30 19.40
N ASP A 37 35.59 4.45 18.84
CA ASP A 37 35.00 5.09 17.66
C ASP A 37 34.79 4.11 16.49
N CYS A 38 33.67 4.28 15.79
CA CYS A 38 33.63 4.37 14.33
C CYS A 38 32.27 4.95 13.91
N TYR A 39 32.22 6.27 13.78
CA TYR A 39 31.21 6.99 13.01
C TYR A 39 31.36 6.61 11.54
N GLY A 40 30.31 6.08 10.94
CA GLY A 40 30.27 5.73 9.52
C GLY A 40 29.00 6.23 8.88
N LEU A 41 28.94 7.54 8.64
CA LEU A 41 28.11 8.11 7.58
C LEU A 41 28.64 7.55 6.25
N GLY A 42 27.86 6.68 5.62
CA GLY A 42 28.15 6.09 4.33
C GLY A 42 27.00 5.14 4.00
N SER A 43 26.39 5.13 2.85
CA SER A 43 26.75 5.67 1.56
C SER A 43 25.44 5.69 0.79
N VAL A 44 25.11 6.79 0.11
CA VAL A 44 24.11 6.76 -0.96
C VAL A 44 24.71 5.88 -2.05
N ILE A 45 24.45 4.58 -1.98
CA ILE A 45 24.77 3.67 -3.06
C ILE A 45 23.72 3.93 -4.13
N HIS A 46 24.04 4.84 -5.05
CA HIS A 46 23.43 4.81 -6.37
C HIS A 46 23.81 3.47 -7.01
N SER A 47 22.90 2.49 -6.95
CA SER A 47 23.03 1.24 -7.68
C SER A 47 22.94 1.52 -9.18
N PRO A 48 23.77 0.89 -10.02
CA PRO A 48 23.74 1.17 -11.45
C PRO A 48 22.47 0.56 -12.09
N CYS A 49 21.72 1.42 -12.77
CA CYS A 49 21.08 1.13 -14.06
C CYS A 49 19.84 0.23 -14.04
N GLY A 50 18.66 0.79 -13.71
CA GLY A 50 17.31 0.59 -14.31
C GLY A 50 16.71 -0.81 -14.50
N ARG A 51 17.51 -1.89 -14.49
CA ARG A 51 17.10 -3.29 -14.63
C ARG A 51 16.53 -3.85 -13.34
N ASP A 52 17.08 -3.43 -12.20
CA ASP A 52 16.63 -3.92 -10.90
C ASP A 52 15.28 -3.31 -10.49
N GLU A 53 15.01 -2.06 -10.84
CA GLU A 53 13.75 -1.36 -10.50
C GLU A 53 12.52 -2.03 -11.14
N THR A 54 12.65 -2.46 -12.39
CA THR A 54 11.57 -3.17 -13.07
C THR A 54 11.34 -4.53 -12.43
N LEU A 55 12.43 -5.24 -12.07
CA LEU A 55 12.35 -6.54 -11.41
C LEU A 55 11.73 -6.43 -10.00
N THR A 56 12.09 -5.41 -9.21
CA THR A 56 11.53 -5.19 -7.88
C THR A 56 10.05 -4.85 -7.95
N LEU A 57 9.62 -4.06 -8.94
CA LEU A 57 8.19 -3.81 -9.22
C LEU A 57 7.43 -5.11 -9.52
N PHE A 58 7.91 -5.94 -10.45
CA PHE A 58 7.23 -7.20 -10.77
C PHE A 58 7.24 -8.19 -9.60
N HIS A 59 8.28 -8.19 -8.77
CA HIS A 59 8.31 -8.99 -7.55
C HIS A 59 7.25 -8.51 -6.53
N ALA A 60 7.11 -7.19 -6.34
CA ALA A 60 6.07 -6.60 -5.51
C ALA A 60 4.66 -6.95 -6.03
N LEU A 61 4.43 -6.79 -7.33
CA LEU A 61 3.16 -7.16 -7.98
C LEU A 61 2.85 -8.65 -7.81
N GLY A 62 3.85 -9.52 -7.99
CA GLY A 62 3.69 -10.95 -7.75
C GLY A 62 3.27 -11.26 -6.31
N LYS A 63 3.85 -10.58 -5.31
CA LYS A 63 3.45 -10.72 -3.90
C LYS A 63 2.01 -10.30 -3.67
N PHE A 64 1.58 -9.17 -4.24
CA PHE A 64 0.22 -8.66 -4.08
C PHE A 64 -0.83 -9.50 -4.80
N LEU A 65 -0.61 -9.81 -6.09
CA LEU A 65 -1.57 -10.51 -6.94
C LEU A 65 -1.74 -11.98 -6.53
N HIS A 66 -0.66 -12.66 -6.12
CA HIS A 66 -0.78 -14.04 -5.63
C HIS A 66 -1.36 -14.14 -4.22
N ASN A 67 -1.37 -13.04 -3.45
CA ASN A 67 -1.99 -12.93 -2.12
C ASN A 67 -1.75 -14.18 -1.25
N LYS A 68 -0.50 -14.68 -1.24
CA LYS A 68 -0.19 -15.94 -0.54
C LYS A 68 -0.38 -15.72 0.95
N ARG A 69 -1.16 -16.59 1.59
CA ARG A 69 -1.43 -16.56 3.03
C ARG A 69 -0.90 -17.81 3.72
N GLU A 70 -0.68 -17.68 5.01
CA GLU A 70 -0.37 -18.81 5.90
C GLU A 70 -1.53 -19.79 5.89
N THR A 71 -1.21 -21.06 5.68
CA THR A 71 -2.14 -22.17 5.79
C THR A 71 -1.87 -22.76 7.17
N HIS A 72 -2.57 -22.26 8.19
CA HIS A 72 -2.55 -22.92 9.49
C HIS A 72 -3.16 -24.32 9.31
N GLY A 73 -2.38 -25.37 9.55
CA GLY A 73 -2.98 -26.64 9.93
C GLY A 73 -3.66 -26.41 11.28
N ASP A 74 -4.95 -26.73 11.38
CA ASP A 74 -5.82 -26.64 12.57
C ASP A 74 -5.09 -26.27 13.88
N VAL A 75 -4.93 -24.98 14.15
CA VAL A 75 -4.69 -24.51 15.52
C VAL A 75 -5.94 -23.75 15.91
N ASN A 76 -6.85 -24.51 16.53
CA ASN A 76 -8.09 -24.03 17.09
C ASN A 76 -7.75 -23.21 18.35
N ILE A 77 -7.35 -21.95 18.13
CA ILE A 77 -7.23 -20.99 19.24
C ILE A 77 -8.64 -20.47 19.47
N ASP A 78 -9.27 -21.04 20.50
CA ASP A 78 -10.53 -20.58 21.08
C ASP A 78 -10.31 -19.18 21.64
N LEU A 79 -10.52 -18.17 20.80
CA LEU A 79 -10.49 -16.77 21.19
C LEU A 79 -11.89 -16.20 21.01
N ASP A 80 -12.74 -16.54 21.96
CA ASP A 80 -14.05 -15.92 22.18
C ASP A 80 -13.89 -14.49 22.70
N SER A 81 -13.39 -13.59 21.84
CA SER A 81 -13.37 -12.16 22.10
C SER A 81 -13.50 -11.40 20.80
N PHE A 82 -14.71 -10.84 20.63
CA PHE A 82 -15.28 -10.19 19.45
C PHE A 82 -15.73 -11.18 18.38
N SER A 83 -17.06 -11.26 18.21
CA SER A 83 -17.71 -11.83 17.02
C SER A 83 -17.39 -10.93 15.81
N PHE A 84 -16.11 -10.85 15.45
CA PHE A 84 -15.69 -10.29 14.19
C PHE A 84 -16.29 -11.20 13.13
N LYS A 85 -17.11 -10.64 12.24
CA LYS A 85 -17.79 -11.43 11.21
C LYS A 85 -16.74 -12.33 10.57
N GLU A 86 -16.95 -13.65 10.58
CA GLU A 86 -16.02 -14.63 10.00
C GLU A 86 -15.60 -14.22 8.57
N GLN A 87 -16.53 -13.57 7.87
CA GLN A 87 -16.37 -12.94 6.55
C GLN A 87 -15.17 -11.98 6.43
N LEU A 88 -14.71 -11.37 7.51
CA LEU A 88 -13.58 -10.44 7.55
C LEU A 88 -12.28 -11.10 8.05
N ARG A 89 -12.34 -12.34 8.57
CA ARG A 89 -11.14 -13.05 9.02
C ARG A 89 -10.30 -13.46 7.82
N ARG A 90 -9.00 -13.21 7.90
CA ARG A 90 -8.02 -13.67 6.91
C ARG A 90 -6.79 -14.17 7.64
N ASN A 91 -6.20 -15.25 7.14
CA ASN A 91 -4.92 -15.76 7.66
C ASN A 91 -3.80 -14.75 7.40
N PRO A 92 -2.71 -14.75 8.20
CA PRO A 92 -1.55 -13.89 7.97
C PRO A 92 -0.99 -14.00 6.55
N LEU A 93 -0.39 -12.92 6.06
CA LEU A 93 0.23 -12.86 4.72
C LEU A 93 1.60 -13.55 4.73
N LYS A 94 1.93 -14.30 3.67
CA LYS A 94 3.27 -14.84 3.40
C LYS A 94 4.16 -13.82 2.70
N MET A 95 4.14 -12.60 3.21
CA MET A 95 4.99 -11.51 2.77
C MET A 95 5.08 -10.47 3.90
N ASP A 96 6.03 -9.56 3.77
CA ASP A 96 6.09 -8.39 4.63
C ASP A 96 4.85 -7.50 4.50
N VAL A 97 4.70 -6.55 5.42
CA VAL A 97 3.62 -5.55 5.36
C VAL A 97 3.62 -4.82 4.01
N PRO A 98 2.42 -4.58 3.41
CA PRO A 98 2.32 -4.07 2.04
C PRO A 98 3.10 -2.77 1.80
N GLU A 99 3.14 -1.87 2.78
CA GLU A 99 3.86 -0.61 2.71
C GLU A 99 5.38 -0.80 2.58
N MET A 100 5.94 -1.84 3.20
CA MET A 100 7.35 -2.17 3.07
C MET A 100 7.67 -2.79 1.70
N ILE A 101 6.73 -3.54 1.13
CA ILE A 101 6.87 -4.05 -0.24
C ILE A 101 6.77 -2.90 -1.26
N LEU A 102 5.85 -1.95 -1.04
CA LEU A 102 5.69 -0.76 -1.87
C LEU A 102 6.95 0.11 -1.88
N SER A 103 7.59 0.32 -0.72
CA SER A 103 8.82 1.13 -0.64
C SER A 103 10.02 0.49 -1.37
N GLN A 104 10.03 -0.84 -1.50
CA GLN A 104 11.06 -1.59 -2.24
C GLN A 104 10.82 -1.64 -3.75
N ALA A 105 9.60 -1.35 -4.22
CA ALA A 105 9.24 -1.50 -5.62
C ALA A 105 9.93 -0.47 -6.54
N HIS A 106 10.62 0.55 -6.00
CA HIS A 106 11.41 1.60 -6.66
C HIS A 106 10.78 2.30 -7.89
N GLY A 107 9.55 1.97 -8.27
CA GLY A 107 8.77 2.61 -9.33
C GLY A 107 7.88 3.73 -8.80
N GLU A 108 7.42 4.58 -9.72
CA GLU A 108 6.42 5.61 -9.42
C GLU A 108 5.22 4.93 -8.77
N VAL A 109 4.81 5.41 -7.60
CA VAL A 109 3.82 4.76 -6.74
C VAL A 109 2.47 4.52 -7.47
N ARG A 110 2.14 5.44 -8.38
CA ARG A 110 1.01 5.33 -9.32
C ARG A 110 1.09 4.06 -10.20
N THR A 111 2.29 3.67 -10.61
CA THR A 111 2.52 2.49 -11.47
C THR A 111 2.00 1.22 -10.83
N VAL A 112 2.19 1.04 -9.52
CA VAL A 112 1.71 -0.17 -8.83
C VAL A 112 0.19 -0.26 -8.89
N ALA A 113 -0.52 0.84 -8.62
CA ALA A 113 -1.98 0.87 -8.67
C ALA A 113 -2.50 0.55 -10.08
N ASP A 114 -1.92 1.13 -11.12
CA ASP A 114 -2.29 0.88 -12.51
C ASP A 114 -2.09 -0.60 -12.91
N PHE A 115 -0.98 -1.21 -12.49
CA PHE A 115 -0.73 -2.63 -12.73
C PHE A 115 -1.70 -3.54 -11.97
N LEU A 116 -2.05 -3.19 -10.73
CA LEU A 116 -3.04 -3.95 -9.96
C LEU A 116 -4.41 -3.90 -10.66
N HIS A 117 -4.85 -2.72 -11.10
CA HIS A 117 -6.10 -2.55 -11.86
C HIS A 117 -6.16 -3.42 -13.12
N GLU A 118 -5.11 -3.43 -13.94
CA GLU A 118 -5.11 -4.18 -15.20
C GLU A 118 -5.12 -5.70 -15.01
N ASN A 119 -4.56 -6.19 -13.89
CA ASN A 119 -4.24 -7.61 -13.74
C ASN A 119 -5.05 -8.33 -12.67
N VAL A 120 -5.60 -7.65 -11.66
CA VAL A 120 -6.16 -8.32 -10.49
C VAL A 120 -7.30 -9.28 -10.81
N VAL A 121 -8.13 -8.97 -11.82
CA VAL A 121 -9.27 -9.80 -12.22
C VAL A 121 -8.84 -11.22 -12.59
N ASP A 122 -7.68 -11.38 -13.23
CA ASP A 122 -7.18 -12.70 -13.62
C ASP A 122 -6.79 -13.58 -12.41
N PHE A 123 -6.62 -12.96 -11.23
CA PHE A 123 -6.20 -13.61 -9.97
C PHE A 123 -7.33 -13.79 -8.96
N ILE A 124 -8.56 -13.42 -9.32
CA ILE A 124 -9.76 -13.70 -8.52
C ILE A 124 -10.41 -14.95 -9.10
N ASP A 125 -10.99 -15.79 -8.25
CA ASP A 125 -11.76 -16.95 -8.71
C ASP A 125 -12.98 -16.49 -9.53
N ASP A 126 -13.28 -17.20 -10.63
CA ASP A 126 -14.32 -16.80 -11.59
C ASP A 126 -15.72 -16.74 -10.93
N ASP A 127 -15.96 -17.52 -9.88
CA ASP A 127 -17.23 -17.54 -9.14
C ASP A 127 -17.26 -16.51 -7.98
N ALA A 128 -16.14 -15.86 -7.67
CA ALA A 128 -16.01 -14.92 -6.55
C ALA A 128 -16.31 -13.45 -6.94
N VAL A 129 -17.50 -13.21 -7.48
CA VAL A 129 -17.94 -11.87 -7.93
C VAL A 129 -17.94 -10.85 -6.79
N ASP A 130 -18.30 -11.25 -5.57
CA ASP A 130 -18.30 -10.38 -4.40
C ASP A 130 -16.89 -9.90 -4.03
N ASP A 131 -15.88 -10.76 -4.20
CA ASP A 131 -14.47 -10.40 -3.98
C ASP A 131 -14.00 -9.39 -5.02
N ALA A 132 -14.34 -9.62 -6.30
CA ALA A 132 -14.09 -8.68 -7.38
C ALA A 132 -14.72 -7.32 -7.10
N TRP A 133 -15.97 -7.28 -6.63
CA TRP A 133 -16.64 -6.04 -6.24
C TRP A 133 -15.88 -5.29 -5.13
N VAL A 134 -15.45 -5.99 -4.08
CA VAL A 134 -14.70 -5.38 -2.97
C VAL A 134 -13.35 -4.85 -3.45
N VAL A 135 -12.59 -5.63 -4.22
CA VAL A 135 -11.30 -5.22 -4.78
C VAL A 135 -11.45 -3.98 -5.66
N MET A 136 -12.40 -3.99 -6.61
CA MET A 136 -12.63 -2.87 -7.51
C MET A 136 -13.10 -1.61 -6.76
N SER A 137 -13.83 -1.76 -5.66
CA SER A 137 -14.20 -0.63 -4.81
C SER A 137 -12.97 0.07 -4.22
N TYR A 138 -12.02 -0.69 -3.68
CA TYR A 138 -10.76 -0.12 -3.15
C TYR A 138 -9.88 0.49 -4.24
N LEU A 139 -9.80 -0.16 -5.39
CA LEU A 139 -9.04 0.35 -6.53
C LEU A 139 -9.64 1.66 -7.07
N SER A 140 -10.97 1.78 -7.10
CA SER A 140 -11.65 3.03 -7.43
C SER A 140 -11.38 4.14 -6.41
N GLU A 141 -11.31 3.83 -5.11
CA GLU A 141 -10.91 4.78 -4.08
C GLU A 141 -9.46 5.25 -4.27
N ALA A 142 -8.54 4.33 -4.61
CA ALA A 142 -7.17 4.67 -4.95
C ALA A 142 -7.10 5.62 -6.15
N ASP A 143 -7.90 5.41 -7.18
CA ASP A 143 -7.98 6.32 -8.34
C ASP A 143 -8.48 7.71 -7.94
N CYS A 144 -9.44 7.80 -7.02
CA CYS A 144 -9.94 9.09 -6.54
C CYS A 144 -8.86 9.88 -5.77
N LEU A 145 -8.01 9.17 -5.04
CA LEU A 145 -6.84 9.74 -4.36
C LEU A 145 -5.78 10.20 -5.37
N LEU A 146 -5.51 9.41 -6.42
CA LEU A 146 -4.56 9.75 -7.49
C LEU A 146 -5.04 10.90 -8.38
N ALA A 147 -6.34 10.99 -8.65
CA ALA A 147 -6.93 12.02 -9.49
C ALA A 147 -6.97 13.41 -8.81
N GLY A 148 -6.51 13.52 -7.56
CA GLY A 148 -6.54 14.77 -6.81
C GLY A 148 -7.96 15.33 -6.65
N SER A 149 -8.96 14.45 -6.56
CA SER A 149 -10.38 14.83 -6.66
C SER A 149 -10.72 16.02 -5.76
N PRO A 150 -11.52 17.00 -6.23
CA PRO A 150 -11.97 18.15 -5.44
C PRO A 150 -12.63 17.77 -4.10
N ILE A 151 -13.15 16.55 -3.99
CA ILE A 151 -13.76 16.01 -2.76
C ILE A 151 -12.71 15.79 -1.66
N ALA A 152 -11.48 15.39 -2.01
CA ALA A 152 -10.35 15.32 -1.10
C ALA A 152 -9.69 16.69 -0.93
N SER A 153 -9.62 17.48 -2.01
CA SER A 153 -9.05 18.83 -2.01
C SER A 153 -9.78 19.78 -1.05
N ALA A 154 -11.13 19.73 -0.99
CA ALA A 154 -11.92 20.59 -0.10
C ALA A 154 -11.66 20.35 1.41
N ARG A 155 -11.04 19.23 1.79
CA ARG A 155 -10.63 18.94 3.18
C ARG A 155 -9.14 19.15 3.44
N TRP A 156 -8.34 19.39 2.41
CA TRP A 156 -6.88 19.47 2.48
C TRP A 156 -6.34 20.76 1.84
N THR A 157 -7.14 21.83 1.80
CA THR A 157 -6.64 23.17 1.45
C THR A 157 -5.86 23.78 2.63
N VAL A 158 -4.70 23.20 2.95
CA VAL A 158 -3.65 23.89 3.71
C VAL A 158 -2.30 23.50 3.11
N ASN A 159 -1.74 24.45 2.35
CA ASN A 159 -0.34 24.58 1.96
C ASN A 159 0.19 23.62 0.88
N GLU A 160 0.35 24.15 -0.33
CA GLU A 160 0.99 23.48 -1.45
C GLU A 160 2.48 23.20 -1.19
N SER A 161 2.88 21.96 -1.44
CA SER A 161 4.24 21.56 -1.78
C SER A 161 4.20 20.19 -2.46
N ASN A 162 5.17 19.89 -3.33
CA ASN A 162 5.36 18.58 -4.01
C ASN A 162 5.26 17.37 -3.06
N GLU A 163 5.52 17.57 -1.75
CA GLU A 163 5.39 16.55 -0.71
C GLU A 163 3.95 16.03 -0.54
N SER A 164 2.94 16.88 -0.77
CA SER A 164 1.52 16.48 -0.63
C SER A 164 1.07 15.56 -1.77
N GLU A 165 1.55 15.78 -3.00
CA GLU A 165 1.26 14.91 -4.14
C GLU A 165 1.91 13.53 -3.93
N ASN A 166 3.16 13.49 -3.48
CA ASN A 166 3.84 12.25 -3.11
C ASN A 166 3.09 11.47 -2.02
N MET A 167 2.58 12.15 -0.99
CA MET A 167 1.80 11.50 0.08
C MET A 167 0.49 10.91 -0.44
N SER A 168 -0.24 11.63 -1.30
CA SER A 168 -1.51 11.14 -1.87
C SER A 168 -1.31 9.88 -2.72
N GLN A 169 -0.21 9.82 -3.48
CA GLN A 169 0.16 8.65 -4.25
C GLN A 169 0.51 7.46 -3.34
N LEU A 170 1.31 7.68 -2.29
CA LEU A 170 1.66 6.65 -1.30
C LEU A 170 0.44 6.07 -0.61
N ILE A 171 -0.51 6.91 -0.22
CA ILE A 171 -1.78 6.47 0.36
C ILE A 171 -2.58 5.68 -0.67
N ALA A 172 -2.70 6.19 -1.90
CA ALA A 172 -3.45 5.51 -2.96
C ALA A 172 -2.90 4.10 -3.25
N ALA A 173 -1.57 3.95 -3.36
CA ALA A 173 -0.97 2.63 -3.56
C ALA A 173 -1.14 1.70 -2.36
N SER A 174 -1.06 2.22 -1.13
CA SER A 174 -1.35 1.44 0.08
C SER A 174 -2.81 0.96 0.08
N VAL A 175 -3.76 1.84 -0.25
CA VAL A 175 -5.19 1.50 -0.38
C VAL A 175 -5.41 0.45 -1.46
N ALA A 176 -4.81 0.61 -2.63
CA ALA A 176 -4.89 -0.36 -3.72
C ALA A 176 -4.32 -1.72 -3.30
N ALA A 177 -3.08 -1.76 -2.79
CA ALA A 177 -2.42 -3.00 -2.41
C ALA A 177 -3.18 -3.72 -1.29
N ARG A 178 -3.57 -3.02 -0.23
CA ARG A 178 -4.37 -3.60 0.86
C ARG A 178 -5.75 -4.03 0.39
N GLY A 179 -6.38 -3.26 -0.49
CA GLY A 179 -7.67 -3.58 -1.09
C GLY A 179 -7.64 -4.88 -1.87
N VAL A 180 -6.62 -5.09 -2.71
CA VAL A 180 -6.39 -6.35 -3.43
C VAL A 180 -6.19 -7.51 -2.45
N LEU A 181 -5.27 -7.35 -1.49
CA LEU A 181 -4.94 -8.41 -0.53
C LEU A 181 -6.13 -8.80 0.34
N PHE A 182 -6.92 -7.82 0.81
CA PHE A 182 -8.06 -8.04 1.68
C PHE A 182 -9.30 -8.52 0.93
N GLY A 183 -9.61 -7.86 -0.19
CA GLY A 183 -10.80 -8.09 -0.99
C GLY A 183 -10.78 -9.41 -1.74
N ASN A 184 -9.61 -9.88 -2.20
CA ASN A 184 -9.46 -11.18 -2.82
C ASN A 184 -9.37 -12.29 -1.75
N ALA A 185 -10.53 -12.73 -1.26
CA ALA A 185 -10.64 -13.77 -0.24
C ALA A 185 -10.53 -15.18 -0.83
N HIS A 186 -10.95 -15.34 -2.08
CA HIS A 186 -10.89 -16.54 -2.89
C HIS A 186 -10.00 -16.30 -4.11
N PRO A 187 -8.65 -16.32 -3.94
CA PRO A 187 -7.74 -16.20 -5.06
C PRO A 187 -7.92 -17.35 -6.03
N SER A 188 -7.83 -17.06 -7.32
CA SER A 188 -7.74 -18.08 -8.36
C SER A 188 -6.61 -19.07 -8.04
N PRO A 189 -6.77 -20.37 -8.36
CA PRO A 189 -5.70 -21.35 -8.23
C PRO A 189 -4.39 -20.86 -8.84
N SER A 190 -3.27 -21.20 -8.19
CA SER A 190 -1.94 -20.78 -8.62
C SER A 190 -1.61 -21.35 -10.00
N ARG A 191 -1.89 -20.57 -11.03
CA ARG A 191 -1.51 -20.81 -12.43
C ARG A 191 -0.50 -19.74 -12.88
N TRP A 192 0.21 -20.03 -13.96
CA TRP A 192 1.09 -19.04 -14.55
C TRP A 192 0.27 -17.90 -15.14
N HIS A 193 0.39 -16.72 -14.56
CA HIS A 193 -0.23 -15.49 -15.04
C HIS A 193 0.84 -14.55 -15.57
N THR A 194 0.71 -14.16 -16.84
CA THR A 194 1.54 -13.10 -17.41
C THR A 194 0.97 -11.75 -16.96
N ILE A 195 1.76 -11.00 -16.18
CA ILE A 195 1.41 -9.62 -15.81
C ILE A 195 1.50 -8.75 -17.07
N ARG A 196 0.40 -8.08 -17.40
CA ARG A 196 0.25 -7.19 -18.56
C ARG A 196 0.55 -5.75 -18.15
N SER A 197 1.11 -5.00 -19.09
CA SER A 197 1.25 -3.54 -18.93
C SER A 197 -0.13 -2.85 -18.92
N PRO A 198 -0.34 -1.83 -18.07
CA PRO A 198 -1.59 -1.11 -18.02
C PRO A 198 -1.94 -0.48 -19.36
N LYS A 199 -3.11 -0.79 -19.91
CA LYS A 199 -3.56 -0.22 -21.19
C LYS A 199 -3.87 1.27 -21.08
N VAL A 200 -4.24 1.73 -19.88
CA VAL A 200 -4.55 3.14 -19.60
C VAL A 200 -3.41 4.07 -20.02
N TRP A 201 -2.15 3.64 -19.90
CA TRP A 201 -0.99 4.44 -20.33
C TRP A 201 -0.94 4.69 -21.84
N GLN A 202 -1.38 3.71 -22.64
CA GLN A 202 -1.46 3.87 -24.10
C GLN A 202 -2.57 4.87 -24.45
N ILE A 203 -3.71 4.78 -23.77
CA ILE A 203 -4.87 5.67 -23.96
C ILE A 203 -4.53 7.11 -23.57
N GLU A 204 -3.88 7.31 -22.42
CA GLU A 204 -3.44 8.64 -21.98
C GLU A 204 -2.45 9.26 -22.97
N ARG A 205 -1.52 8.46 -23.51
CA ARG A 205 -0.53 8.92 -24.49
C ARG A 205 -1.20 9.37 -25.79
N THR A 206 -2.15 8.59 -26.33
CA THR A 206 -2.86 8.97 -27.55
C THR A 206 -3.72 10.21 -27.33
N PHE A 207 -4.41 10.31 -26.19
CA PHE A 207 -5.21 11.48 -25.84
C PHE A 207 -4.37 12.76 -25.77
N ARG A 208 -3.20 12.70 -25.11
CA ARG A 208 -2.25 13.83 -25.06
C ARG A 208 -1.75 14.22 -26.45
N SER A 209 -1.45 13.25 -27.30
CA SER A 209 -0.99 13.51 -28.67
C SER A 209 -2.04 14.24 -29.51
N THR A 210 -3.30 13.81 -29.45
CA THR A 210 -4.40 14.42 -30.24
C THR A 210 -4.66 15.86 -29.80
N LYS A 211 -4.58 16.14 -28.51
CA LYS A 211 -4.75 17.51 -27.97
C LYS A 211 -3.67 18.47 -28.49
N SER A 212 -2.45 17.99 -28.66
CA SER A 212 -1.31 18.78 -29.19
C SER A 212 -1.40 19.06 -30.69
N SER A 213 -2.18 18.29 -31.45
CA SER A 213 -2.36 18.49 -32.90
C SER A 213 -3.54 19.40 -33.26
N CYS A 214 -4.36 19.78 -32.28
CA CYS A 214 -5.50 20.70 -32.44
C CYS A 214 -5.19 22.13 -31.97
N ILE A 215 -3.92 22.47 -31.77
CA ILE A 215 -3.40 23.81 -31.46
C ILE A 215 -2.44 24.20 -32.57
#